data_AF-A0A2V9UT65-F1
#
_entry.id   AF-A0A2V9UT65-F1
#
_cell.length_a   1.000
_cell.length_b   1.000
_cell.length_c   1.000
_cell.angle_alpha   90.00
_cell.angle_beta   90.00
_cell.angle_gamma   90.00
#
_symmetry.space_group_name_H-M   'P 1'
#
loop_
_entity.id
_entity.type
_entity.pdbx_description
1 polymer ?
#
loop_
_entity_poly.entity_id
_entity_poly.type
_entity_poly.pdbx_seq_one_letter_code
_entity_poly.pdbx_strand_id
1 'polypeptide(L)' 'MLTASDGSTWEVRSDSVPLAEHVGHTVSATGVVKMNTAHNLKEDAKDAASDAHMKKGNTEHGHMTITDVQMVSSSCK' A
#
# COMPACT_ATOMS: atom_id res chain seq x y z
N MET A 1 1.90 6.79 -3.88
CA MET A 1 2.42 5.92 -2.81
C MET A 1 1.59 6.16 -1.56
N LEU A 2 1.15 5.10 -0.88
CA LEU A 2 0.42 5.14 0.39
C LEU A 2 1.28 4.54 1.49
N THR A 3 1.14 5.03 2.72
CA THR A 3 1.78 4.44 3.90
C THR A 3 0.70 3.82 4.77
N ALA A 4 0.85 2.54 5.07
CA ALA A 4 -0.04 1.82 5.98
C ALA A 4 0.28 2.17 7.44
N SER A 5 -0.64 1.82 8.34
CA SER A 5 -0.47 2.09 9.78
C SER A 5 0.70 1.33 10.42
N ASP A 6 1.16 0.26 9.79
CA ASP A 6 2.33 -0.51 10.20
C ASP A 6 3.66 0.06 9.66
N GLY A 7 3.63 1.18 8.93
CA GLY A 7 4.81 1.80 8.32
C GLY A 7 5.17 1.26 6.94
N SER A 8 4.53 0.19 6.47
CA SER A 8 4.72 -0.34 5.12
C SER A 8 4.28 0.67 4.07
N THR A 9 4.97 0.70 2.92
CA THR A 9 4.66 1.61 1.82
C THR A 9 4.18 0.85 0.60
N TRP A 10 3.15 1.40 -0.06
CA TRP A 10 2.43 0.73 -1.13
C TRP A 10 2.30 1.62 -2.37
N GLU A 11 2.62 1.06 -3.52
CA GLU A 11 2.24 1.60 -4.82
C GLU A 11 0.88 1.06 -5.23
N VAL A 12 -0.03 1.97 -5.56
CA VAL A 12 -1.42 1.65 -5.89
C VAL A 12 -1.67 1.96 -7.35
N ARG A 13 -2.24 0.99 -8.08
CA ARG A 13 -2.61 1.13 -9.48
C ARG A 13 -3.96 0.46 -9.75
N SER A 14 -4.60 0.81 -10.85
CA SER A 14 -5.78 0.08 -11.34
C SER A 14 -5.75 0.05 -12.86
N ASP A 15 -6.14 -1.08 -13.43
CA ASP A 15 -6.40 -1.23 -14.86
C ASP A 15 -7.91 -1.19 -15.17
N SER A 16 -8.77 -1.34 -14.16
CA SER A 16 -10.22 -1.48 -14.30
C SER A 16 -11.04 -0.33 -13.72
N VAL A 17 -10.45 0.48 -12.83
CA VAL A 17 -11.11 1.63 -12.18
C VAL A 17 -10.38 2.92 -12.55
N PRO A 18 -11.08 3.96 -13.06
CA PRO A 18 -10.46 5.24 -13.40
C PRO A 18 -10.14 6.06 -12.13
N LEU A 19 -9.02 5.76 -11.47
CA LEU A 19 -8.62 6.42 -10.21
C LEU A 19 -8.52 7.95 -10.32
N ALA A 20 -8.26 8.48 -11.51
CA ALA A 20 -8.19 9.92 -11.76
C ALA A 20 -9.52 10.65 -11.47
N GLU A 21 -10.66 10.00 -11.67
CA GLU A 21 -11.99 10.58 -11.37
C GLU A 21 -12.25 10.72 -9.86
N HIS A 22 -11.40 10.09 -9.04
CA HIS A 22 -11.50 10.13 -7.59
C HIS A 22 -10.46 11.04 -6.93
N VAL A 23 -9.70 11.82 -7.71
CA VAL A 23 -8.76 12.80 -7.17
C VAL A 23 -9.53 13.87 -6.39
N GLY A 24 -9.06 14.19 -5.19
CA GLY A 24 -9.71 15.15 -4.29
C GLY A 24 -10.89 14.58 -3.50
N HIS A 25 -11.22 13.29 -3.67
CA HIS A 25 -12.23 12.61 -2.87
C HIS A 25 -11.62 11.83 -1.70
N THR A 26 -12.42 11.60 -0.66
CA THR A 26 -12.14 10.50 0.28
C THR A 26 -12.82 9.26 -0.27
N VAL A 27 -12.08 8.16 -0.42
CA VAL A 27 -12.59 6.91 -0.98
C VAL A 27 -12.26 5.72 -0.07
N SER A 28 -13.08 4.68 -0.16
CA SER A 28 -12.73 3.32 0.25
C SER A 28 -12.33 2.55 -1.00
N ALA A 29 -11.17 1.88 -0.98
CA ALA A 29 -10.66 1.16 -2.13
C ALA A 29 -10.38 -0.30 -1.77
N THR A 30 -10.85 -1.22 -2.61
CA THR A 30 -10.58 -2.66 -2.48
C THR A 30 -9.63 -3.08 -3.60
N GLY A 31 -8.61 -3.85 -3.25
CA GLY A 31 -7.64 -4.33 -4.22
C GLY A 31 -7.01 -5.66 -3.84
N VAL A 32 -6.30 -6.24 -4.81
CA VAL A 32 -5.53 -7.46 -4.64
C VAL A 32 -4.04 -7.12 -4.54
N VAL A 33 -3.37 -7.76 -3.58
CA VAL A 33 -1.92 -7.72 -3.42
C VAL A 33 -1.34 -8.98 -4.05
N LYS A 34 -0.44 -8.82 -5.02
CA LYS A 34 0.36 -9.94 -5.51
C LYS A 34 1.53 -10.17 -4.54
N MET A 35 1.86 -11.42 -4.25
CA MET A 35 2.98 -11.81 -3.37
C MET A 35 2.85 -11.38 -1.89
N ASN A 36 1.62 -11.21 -1.36
CA ASN A 36 1.36 -10.77 0.03
C ASN A 36 2.18 -11.56 1.06
N THR A 37 2.22 -12.89 0.95
CA THR A 37 2.96 -13.76 1.88
C THR A 37 4.48 -13.54 1.80
N ALA A 38 5.03 -13.35 0.59
CA ALA A 38 6.46 -13.11 0.43
C ALA A 38 6.87 -11.70 0.85
N HIS A 39 5.99 -10.71 0.67
CA HIS A 39 6.19 -9.34 1.15
C HIS A 39 6.20 -9.31 2.68
N ASN A 40 5.16 -9.84 3.34
CA ASN A 40 5.05 -9.81 4.80
C ASN A 40 6.18 -10.61 5.47
N LEU A 41 6.56 -11.78 4.94
CA LEU A 41 7.71 -12.53 5.48
C LEU A 41 9.02 -11.74 5.40
N LYS A 42 9.17 -10.90 4.37
CA LYS A 42 10.35 -10.05 4.20
C LYS A 42 10.30 -8.85 5.13
N GLU A 43 9.14 -8.23 5.33
CA GLU A 43 8.94 -7.15 6.30
C GLU A 43 9.18 -7.64 7.74
N ASP A 44 8.62 -8.78 8.12
CA ASP A 44 8.85 -9.39 9.45
C ASP A 44 10.34 -9.70 9.69
N ALA A 45 11.04 -10.16 8.65
CA ALA A 45 12.49 -10.39 8.70
C ALA A 45 13.29 -9.07 8.76
N LYS A 46 12.74 -7.94 8.29
CA LYS A 46 13.36 -6.62 8.42
C LYS A 46 13.16 -6.05 9.82
N ASP A 47 11.98 -6.19 10.41
CA ASP A 47 11.74 -5.77 11.80
C ASP A 47 12.68 -6.50 12.76
N ALA A 48 12.82 -7.82 12.59
CA ALA A 48 13.77 -8.62 13.37
C ALA A 48 15.25 -8.19 13.17
N ALA A 49 15.62 -7.69 11.99
CA ALA A 49 16.97 -7.20 11.69
C ALA A 49 17.23 -5.76 12.20
N SER A 50 16.18 -4.94 12.25
CA SER A 50 16.22 -3.57 12.80
C SER A 50 16.44 -3.60 14.32
N ASP A 51 15.77 -4.52 15.03
CA ASP A 51 15.99 -4.81 16.45
C ASP A 51 17.44 -5.21 16.76
N ALA A 52 18.12 -5.84 15.79
CA ALA A 52 19.52 -6.21 15.86
C ALA A 52 20.51 -5.08 15.47
N HIS A 53 20.07 -3.82 15.40
CA HIS A 53 20.87 -2.65 15.01
C HIS A 53 21.48 -2.70 13.59
N MET A 54 20.99 -3.58 12.70
CA MET A 54 21.44 -3.66 11.32
C MET A 54 20.54 -2.83 10.40
N LYS A 55 20.97 -1.63 10.02
CA LYS A 55 20.26 -0.79 9.03
C LYS A 55 20.36 -1.40 7.64
N LYS A 56 19.33 -2.12 7.20
CA LYS A 56 19.20 -2.56 5.81
C LYS A 56 18.23 -1.64 5.07
N GLY A 57 18.77 -0.68 4.32
CA GLY A 57 17.99 0.21 3.46
C GLY A 57 17.40 -0.57 2.30
N ASN A 58 16.14 -0.98 2.41
CA ASN A 58 15.38 -1.51 1.28
C ASN A 58 14.08 -0.72 1.16
N THR A 59 14.06 0.19 0.20
CA THR A 59 12.90 0.97 -0.26
C THR A 59 11.99 0.08 -1.12
N GLU A 60 11.66 -1.10 -0.61
CA GLU A 60 10.81 -2.07 -1.33
C GLU A 60 9.36 -1.70 -1.01
N HIS A 61 8.62 -1.26 -2.02
CA HIS A 61 7.23 -0.89 -1.91
C HIS A 61 6.36 -2.07 -2.35
N GLY A 62 5.34 -2.41 -1.56
CA GLY A 62 4.34 -3.39 -1.97
C GLY A 62 3.48 -2.85 -3.13
N HIS A 63 3.04 -3.69 -4.06
CA HIS A 63 2.12 -3.27 -5.12
C HIS A 63 0.70 -3.77 -4.86
N MET A 64 -0.25 -2.84 -4.84
CA MET A 64 -1.68 -3.13 -4.74
C MET A 64 -2.38 -2.77 -6.06
N THR A 65 -3.17 -3.71 -6.59
CA THR A 65 -4.02 -3.49 -7.77
C THR A 65 -5.47 -3.31 -7.32
N ILE A 66 -6.01 -2.11 -7.47
CA ILE A 66 -7.38 -1.76 -7.10
C ILE A 66 -8.37 -2.38 -8.09
N THR A 67 -9.39 -3.04 -7.55
CA THR A 67 -10.48 -3.67 -8.30
C THR A 67 -11.81 -2.97 -8.09
N ASP A 68 -11.97 -2.22 -6.98
CA ASP A 68 -13.18 -1.47 -6.67
C ASP A 68 -12.86 -0.19 -5.88
N VAL A 69 -13.62 0.88 -6.13
CA VAL A 69 -13.54 2.16 -5.40
C VAL A 69 -14.95 2.64 -5.08
N GLN A 70 -15.18 2.96 -3.80
CA GLN A 70 -16.40 3.57 -3.30
C GLN A 70 -16.09 4.97 -2.80
N MET A 71 -16.80 5.98 -3.28
CA MET A 71 -16.66 7.35 -2.77
C MET A 71 -17.30 7.47 -1.39
N VAL A 72 -16.54 8.00 -0.43
CA VAL A 72 -17.01 8.23 0.95
C VAL A 72 -17.30 9.72 1.17
N SER A 73 -16.52 10.60 0.54
CA SER A 73 -16.71 12.05 0.58
C SER A 73 -16.23 12.68 -0.72
N SER A 74 -16.90 13.75 -1.17
CA SER A 74 -16.49 14.57 -2.32
C SER A 74 -15.31 15.51 -2.02
N SER A 75 -14.72 15.43 -0.83
CA SER A 75 -13.52 16.17 -0.45
C SER A 75 -12.52 15.29 0.30
N CYS A 76 -11.23 15.55 0.10
CA CYS A 76 -10.12 15.03 0.90
C CYS A 76 -9.84 15.98 2.07
N LYS A 77 -9.49 15.44 3.24
CA LYS A 77 -9.12 16.20 4.44
C LYS A 77 -7.63 16.17 4.67
#